data_AF-A0A1G8JIR6-F1
#
_entry.id   AF-A0A1G8JIR6-F1
#
_cell.length_a   1.000
_cell.length_b   1.000
_cell.length_c   1.000
_cell.angle_alpha   90.00
_cell.angle_beta   90.00
_cell.angle_gamma   90.00
#
_symmetry.space_group_name_H-M   'P 1'
#
loop_
_entity.id
_entity.type
_entity.pdbx_description
1 polymer ?
#
loop_
_entity_poly.entity_id
_entity_poly.type
_entity_poly.pdbx_seq_one_letter_code
_entity_poly.pdbx_strand_id
1 'polypeptide(L)'
;MIMVLPKIELKELSVKAEADGLTLGDLVPICERFGVAPHDVLNELSVAVAEGYLQGSLLYDFCDGVMNGIINAVVEIGMTSDIPQPAFSLYQAFDQGEWIRSNDPPETDPSEKYSKPVVEEIMRTLRD
;
A
#
# COMPACT_ATOMS: atom_id res chain seq x y z
N MET A 1 5.00 9.48 -11.47
CA MET A 1 5.92 9.38 -10.32
C MET A 1 7.23 8.77 -10.82
N ILE A 2 8.38 9.44 -10.68
CA ILE A 2 9.67 8.74 -10.74
C ILE A 2 10.46 9.14 -9.50
N MET A 3 10.24 8.37 -8.44
CA MET A 3 11.33 7.91 -7.59
C MET A 3 11.24 6.41 -7.47
N VAL A 4 12.44 5.81 -7.39
CA VAL A 4 12.67 4.37 -7.48
C VAL A 4 13.63 4.04 -6.35
N LEU A 5 13.11 4.09 -5.13
CA LEU A 5 13.74 3.47 -3.97
C LEU A 5 14.21 2.06 -4.38
N PRO A 6 15.42 1.65 -3.96
CA PRO A 6 15.89 0.32 -4.25
C PRO A 6 14.88 -0.72 -3.79
N LYS A 7 14.65 -1.76 -4.61
CA LYS A 7 13.70 -2.86 -4.28
C LYS A 7 13.98 -3.50 -2.92
N ILE A 8 15.23 -3.48 -2.48
CA ILE A 8 15.61 -3.97 -1.14
C ILE A 8 15.03 -3.10 -0.02
N GLU A 9 15.06 -1.78 -0.16
CA GLU A 9 14.47 -0.85 0.81
C GLU A 9 12.96 -1.00 0.85
N LEU A 10 12.31 -1.08 -0.32
CA LEU A 10 10.87 -1.29 -0.40
C LEU A 10 10.48 -2.61 0.26
N LYS A 11 11.24 -3.69 0.04
CA LYS A 11 10.99 -4.98 0.67
C LYS A 11 11.16 -4.92 2.19
N GLU A 12 12.23 -4.30 2.68
CA GLU A 12 12.47 -4.16 4.12
C GLU A 12 11.37 -3.33 4.80
N LEU A 13 10.95 -2.24 4.15
CA LEU A 13 9.81 -1.44 4.59
C LEU A 13 8.52 -2.24 4.60
N SER A 14 8.21 -3.02 3.55
CA SER A 14 7.00 -3.86 3.52
C SER A 14 7.02 -4.88 4.67
N VAL A 15 8.13 -5.58 4.88
CA VAL A 15 8.23 -6.56 5.98
C VAL A 15 8.01 -5.90 7.33
N LYS A 16 8.61 -4.73 7.56
CA LYS A 16 8.41 -3.99 8.81
C LYS A 16 6.98 -3.48 8.96
N ALA A 17 6.40 -2.93 7.89
CA ALA A 17 5.04 -2.44 7.89
C ALA A 17 4.03 -3.53 8.24
N GLU A 18 4.17 -4.71 7.64
CA GLU A 18 3.27 -5.84 7.91
C GLU A 18 3.43 -6.39 9.33
N ALA A 19 4.66 -6.47 9.86
CA ALA A 19 4.90 -7.03 11.18
C ALA A 19 4.57 -6.06 12.34
N ASP A 20 4.99 -4.79 12.23
CA ASP A 20 5.01 -3.83 13.33
C ASP A 20 4.27 -2.51 13.00
N GLY A 21 3.92 -2.30 11.73
CA GLY A 21 3.51 -1.00 11.21
C GLY A 21 4.68 -0.06 10.93
N LEU A 22 4.40 1.07 10.29
CA LEU A 22 5.36 2.16 10.08
C LEU A 22 4.86 3.45 10.72
N THR A 23 5.78 4.11 11.44
CA THR A 23 5.62 5.48 11.91
C THR A 23 6.41 6.45 11.04
N LEU A 24 6.13 7.76 11.13
CA LEU A 24 6.95 8.76 10.45
C LEU A 24 8.42 8.72 10.90
N GLY A 25 8.67 8.35 12.16
CA GLY A 25 10.02 8.15 12.69
C GLY A 25 10.80 7.04 11.97
N ASP A 26 10.10 5.98 11.53
CA ASP A 26 10.71 4.88 10.78
C ASP A 26 11.07 5.26 9.35
N LEU A 27 10.42 6.30 8.80
CA LEU A 27 10.68 6.80 7.46
C LEU A 27 11.85 7.77 7.41
N VAL A 28 12.21 8.43 8.53
CA VAL A 28 13.30 9.42 8.60
C VAL A 28 14.61 8.91 7.97
N PRO A 29 15.12 7.70 8.31
CA PRO A 29 16.40 7.24 7.76
C PRO A 29 16.38 7.02 6.24
N ILE A 30 15.22 6.69 5.67
CA ILE A 30 15.05 6.55 4.22
C ILE A 30 14.91 7.94 3.57
N CYS A 31 14.12 8.82 4.18
CA CYS A 31 13.94 10.19 3.71
C CYS A 31 15.27 10.94 3.62
N GLU A 32 16.09 10.89 4.66
CA GLU A 32 17.42 11.55 4.69
C GLU A 32 18.39 10.95 3.68
N ARG A 33 18.42 9.61 3.58
CA ARG A 33 19.37 8.89 2.73
C ARG A 33 19.11 9.07 1.24
N PHE A 34 17.84 9.13 0.85
CA PHE A 34 17.46 9.26 -0.56
C PHE A 34 17.01 10.69 -0.92
N GLY A 35 16.92 11.60 0.05
CA GLY A 35 16.50 12.98 -0.17
C GLY A 35 15.03 13.11 -0.56
N VAL A 36 14.18 12.26 0.02
CA VAL A 36 12.76 12.11 -0.35
C VAL A 36 11.85 12.51 0.79
N ALA A 37 10.62 12.92 0.49
CA ALA A 37 9.64 13.21 1.52
C ALA A 37 8.96 11.92 2.00
N PRO A 38 8.50 11.85 3.26
CA PRO A 38 7.75 10.70 3.78
C PRO A 38 6.52 10.33 2.93
N HIS A 39 5.85 11.33 2.35
CA HIS A 39 4.70 11.10 1.48
C HIS A 39 5.07 10.32 0.21
N ASP A 40 6.23 10.60 -0.39
CA ASP A 40 6.74 9.91 -1.58
C ASP A 40 7.06 8.44 -1.23
N VAL A 41 7.68 8.19 -0.07
CA VAL A 41 8.01 6.84 0.40
C VAL A 41 6.76 5.99 0.56
N LEU A 42 5.72 6.53 1.22
CA LEU A 42 4.47 5.80 1.43
C LEU A 42 3.75 5.50 0.11
N ASN A 43 3.72 6.47 -0.81
CA ASN A 43 3.15 6.29 -2.14
C ASN A 43 3.90 5.22 -2.94
N GLU A 44 5.23 5.27 -2.94
CA GLU A 44 6.06 4.33 -3.68
C GLU A 44 5.98 2.91 -3.11
N LEU A 45 6.00 2.77 -1.78
CA LEU A 45 5.78 1.49 -1.10
C LEU A 45 4.43 0.88 -1.47
N SER A 46 3.37 1.68 -1.44
CA SER A 46 2.00 1.24 -1.76
C SER A 46 1.89 0.77 -3.22
N VAL A 47 2.50 1.52 -4.14
CA VAL A 47 2.57 1.15 -5.57
C VAL A 47 3.33 -0.16 -5.75
N ALA A 48 4.47 -0.35 -5.07
CA ALA A 48 5.24 -1.59 -5.17
C ALA A 48 4.48 -2.81 -4.63
N VAL A 49 3.74 -2.64 -3.53
CA VAL A 49 2.85 -3.67 -2.97
C VAL A 49 1.73 -4.03 -3.95
N ALA A 50 1.06 -3.02 -4.51
CA ALA A 50 0.00 -3.21 -5.50
C ALA A 50 0.51 -3.92 -6.76
N GLU A 51 1.68 -3.54 -7.29
CA GLU A 51 2.30 -4.24 -8.41
C GLU A 51 2.63 -5.70 -8.08
N GLY A 52 3.15 -5.94 -6.87
CA GLY A 52 3.47 -7.28 -6.40
C GLY A 52 2.22 -8.18 -6.29
N TYR A 53 1.12 -7.62 -5.80
CA TYR A 53 -0.19 -8.28 -5.72
C TYR A 53 -0.74 -8.63 -7.11
N LEU A 54 -0.79 -7.66 -8.03
CA LEU A 54 -1.32 -7.87 -9.39
C LEU A 54 -0.50 -8.88 -10.20
N GLN A 55 0.80 -8.98 -9.94
CA GLN A 55 1.69 -9.97 -10.57
C GLN A 55 1.59 -11.36 -9.94
N GLY A 56 0.83 -11.53 -8.84
CA GLY A 56 0.76 -12.78 -8.08
C GLY A 56 2.06 -13.12 -7.34
N SER A 57 2.95 -12.14 -7.16
CA SER A 57 4.25 -12.32 -6.48
C SER A 57 4.17 -12.06 -4.97
N LEU A 58 3.14 -11.35 -4.52
CA LEU A 58 2.80 -11.14 -3.12
C LEU A 58 1.37 -11.65 -2.86
N LEU A 59 1.17 -12.30 -1.71
CA LEU A 59 -0.14 -12.76 -1.28
C LEU A 59 -0.99 -11.59 -0.81
N TYR A 60 -2.32 -11.71 -0.93
CA TYR A 60 -3.26 -10.69 -0.46
C TYR A 60 -3.03 -10.34 1.02
N ASP A 61 -2.98 -11.34 1.90
CA ASP A 61 -2.81 -11.13 3.35
C ASP A 61 -1.56 -10.29 3.68
N PHE A 62 -0.47 -10.52 2.95
CA PHE A 62 0.74 -9.71 3.12
C PHE A 62 0.53 -8.28 2.64
N CYS A 63 -0.08 -8.10 1.47
CA CYS A 63 -0.31 -6.77 0.92
C CYS A 63 -1.26 -5.96 1.80
N ASP A 64 -2.36 -6.57 2.23
CA ASP A 64 -3.32 -5.99 3.16
C ASP A 64 -2.65 -5.63 4.48
N GLY A 65 -1.86 -6.53 5.06
CA GLY A 65 -1.08 -6.27 6.26
C GLY A 65 -0.11 -5.09 6.12
N VAL A 66 0.58 -4.95 4.98
CA VAL A 66 1.42 -3.77 4.70
C VAL A 66 0.59 -2.50 4.66
N MET A 67 -0.54 -2.50 3.95
CA MET A 67 -1.38 -1.32 3.81
C MET A 67 -2.00 -0.89 5.14
N ASN A 68 -2.47 -1.85 5.93
CA ASN A 68 -2.91 -1.67 7.31
C ASN A 68 -1.77 -1.14 8.20
N GLY A 69 -0.54 -1.61 7.99
CA GLY A 69 0.66 -1.18 8.72
C GLY A 69 1.06 0.27 8.48
N ILE A 70 0.75 0.84 7.31
CA ILE A 70 1.16 2.21 6.96
C ILE A 70 0.06 3.26 7.15
N ILE A 71 -1.20 2.86 7.37
CA ILE A 71 -2.33 3.79 7.35
C ILE A 71 -2.21 4.90 8.40
N ASN A 72 -1.66 4.61 9.58
CA ASN A 72 -1.46 5.61 10.63
C ASN A 72 -0.50 6.72 10.16
N ALA A 73 0.61 6.35 9.51
CA ALA A 73 1.56 7.32 8.94
C ALA A 73 0.93 8.13 7.79
N VAL A 74 0.13 7.49 6.94
CA VAL A 74 -0.62 8.16 5.86
C VAL A 74 -1.57 9.22 6.43
N VAL A 75 -2.34 8.86 7.46
CA VAL A 75 -3.29 9.76 8.12
C VAL A 75 -2.56 10.89 8.83
N GLU A 76 -1.45 10.61 9.54
CA GLU A 76 -0.66 11.63 10.24
C GLU A 76 -0.14 12.71 9.27
N ILE A 77 0.36 12.34 8.09
CA ILE A 77 0.73 13.30 7.03
C ILE A 77 -0.50 14.09 6.55
N GLY A 78 -1.63 13.41 6.35
CA GLY A 78 -2.90 14.01 5.92
C GLY A 78 -3.50 15.01 6.93
N MET A 79 -3.06 15.00 8.20
CA MET A 79 -3.47 16.00 9.19
C MET A 79 -2.76 17.34 9.01
N THR A 80 -1.62 17.38 8.33
CA THR A 80 -0.77 18.57 8.17
C THR A 80 -0.58 19.01 6.71
N SER A 81 -0.90 18.13 5.76
CA SER A 81 -0.75 18.32 4.33
C SER A 81 -1.77 17.46 3.57
N ASP A 82 -1.68 17.42 2.24
CA ASP A 82 -2.53 16.54 1.46
C ASP A 82 -2.29 15.06 1.81
N ILE A 83 -3.37 14.28 1.88
CA ILE A 83 -3.27 12.85 2.18
C ILE A 83 -2.45 12.15 1.07
N PRO A 84 -1.47 11.29 1.42
CA PRO A 84 -0.67 10.58 0.43
C PRO A 84 -1.53 9.75 -0.53
N GLN A 85 -1.46 10.09 -1.82
CA GLN A 85 -2.08 9.35 -2.92
C GLN A 85 -1.00 8.87 -3.90
N PRO A 86 -1.01 7.58 -4.31
CA PRO A 86 -2.13 6.64 -4.22
C PRO A 86 -2.18 5.79 -2.92
N ALA A 87 -1.32 6.03 -1.92
CA ALA A 87 -1.24 5.18 -0.73
C ALA A 87 -2.59 4.99 -0.03
N PHE A 88 -3.34 6.08 0.20
CA PHE A 88 -4.64 5.99 0.83
C PHE A 88 -5.68 5.28 -0.04
N SER A 89 -5.75 5.57 -1.35
CA SER A 89 -6.67 4.86 -2.25
C SER A 89 -6.36 3.37 -2.35
N LEU A 90 -5.09 2.97 -2.33
CA LEU A 90 -4.71 1.56 -2.31
C LEU A 90 -5.09 0.90 -0.98
N TYR A 91 -4.90 1.58 0.16
CA TYR A 91 -5.36 1.09 1.45
C TYR A 91 -6.88 0.78 1.42
N GLN A 92 -7.68 1.71 0.91
CA GLN A 92 -9.12 1.52 0.75
C GLN A 92 -9.50 0.41 -0.23
N ALA A 93 -8.62 0.08 -1.19
CA ALA A 93 -8.84 -1.01 -2.13
C ALA A 93 -8.57 -2.37 -1.47
N PHE A 94 -7.50 -2.48 -0.67
CA PHE A 94 -7.21 -3.70 0.08
C PHE A 94 -8.27 -3.95 1.17
N ASP A 95 -8.66 -2.95 1.96
CA ASP A 95 -9.73 -3.05 2.99
C ASP A 95 -11.05 -3.66 2.47
N GLN A 96 -11.40 -3.42 1.20
CA GLN A 96 -12.59 -4.00 0.59
C GLN A 96 -12.58 -5.52 0.46
N GLY A 97 -11.40 -6.14 0.40
CA GLY A 97 -11.17 -7.57 0.23
C GLY A 97 -11.12 -8.34 1.54
N GLU A 98 -11.15 -7.69 2.70
CA GLU A 98 -11.11 -8.37 4.00
C GLU A 98 -12.39 -9.18 4.28
N TRP A 99 -13.52 -8.78 3.68
CA TRP A 99 -14.84 -9.24 4.08
C TRP A 99 -15.64 -9.83 2.93
N ILE A 100 -16.05 -11.10 3.11
CA ILE A 100 -17.10 -11.71 2.31
C ILE A 100 -18.43 -10.99 2.58
N ARG A 101 -19.18 -10.66 1.52
CA ARG A 101 -20.47 -9.97 1.66
C ARG A 101 -21.58 -10.99 1.86
N SER A 102 -22.68 -10.58 2.48
CA SER A 102 -23.79 -11.50 2.84
C SER A 102 -24.43 -12.21 1.64
N ASN A 103 -24.30 -11.65 0.44
CA ASN A 103 -24.85 -12.20 -0.80
C ASN A 103 -23.81 -13.00 -1.60
N ASP A 104 -22.60 -13.17 -1.08
CA ASP A 104 -21.53 -13.88 -1.76
C ASP A 104 -21.68 -15.40 -1.57
N PRO A 105 -21.46 -16.19 -2.64
CA PRO A 105 -21.28 -17.62 -2.52
C PRO A 105 -20.15 -17.96 -1.52
N PRO A 106 -20.25 -19.06 -0.74
CA PRO A 106 -19.23 -19.44 0.25
C PRO A 106 -17.81 -19.59 -0.31
N GLU A 107 -17.68 -19.90 -1.60
CA GLU A 107 -16.41 -20.07 -2.32
C GLU A 107 -15.82 -18.75 -2.85
N THR A 108 -16.47 -17.62 -2.58
CA THR A 108 -16.01 -16.30 -3.05
C THR A 108 -14.71 -15.94 -2.34
N ASP A 109 -13.68 -15.65 -3.13
CA ASP A 109 -12.49 -14.95 -2.66
C ASP A 109 -12.77 -13.42 -2.69
N PRO A 110 -12.95 -12.77 -1.52
CA PRO A 110 -13.24 -11.34 -1.47
C PRO A 110 -12.07 -10.48 -1.99
N SER A 111 -10.83 -10.94 -1.88
CA SER A 111 -9.67 -10.21 -2.42
C SER A 111 -9.73 -10.10 -3.94
N GLU A 112 -10.01 -11.23 -4.61
CA GLU A 112 -10.15 -11.29 -6.06
C GLU A 112 -11.40 -10.57 -6.55
N LYS A 113 -12.50 -10.62 -5.77
CA LYS A 113 -13.76 -10.01 -6.16
C LYS A 113 -13.82 -8.50 -5.93
N TYR A 114 -13.25 -7.99 -4.84
CA TYR A 114 -13.42 -6.61 -4.40
C TYR A 114 -12.13 -5.79 -4.45
N SER A 115 -10.99 -6.34 -4.01
CA SER A 115 -9.73 -5.59 -4.01
C SER A 115 -9.12 -5.52 -5.40
N LYS A 116 -8.95 -6.67 -6.06
CA LYS A 116 -8.22 -6.76 -7.33
C LYS A 116 -8.73 -5.82 -8.41
N PRO A 117 -10.04 -5.70 -8.70
CA PRO A 117 -10.52 -4.79 -9.75
C PRO A 117 -10.23 -3.32 -9.42
N VAL A 118 -10.32 -2.93 -8.14
CA VAL A 118 -10.06 -1.55 -7.71
C VAL A 118 -8.56 -1.24 -7.75
N VAL A 119 -7.73 -2.18 -7.31
CA VAL A 119 -6.27 -2.05 -7.42
C VAL A 119 -5.84 -1.95 -8.89
N GLU A 120 -6.39 -2.78 -9.77
CA GLU A 120 -6.14 -2.70 -11.23
C GLU A 120 -6.52 -1.33 -11.80
N GLU A 121 -7.67 -0.77 -11.41
CA GLU A 121 -8.13 0.54 -11.89
C GLU A 121 -7.23 1.68 -11.42
N ILE A 122 -6.86 1.68 -10.13
CA ILE A 122 -5.92 2.67 -9.57
C ILE A 122 -4.58 2.59 -10.31
N MET A 123 -4.04 1.38 -10.46
CA MET A 123 -2.74 1.16 -11.09
C MET A 123 -2.75 1.49 -12.60
N ARG A 124 -3.89 1.31 -13.28
CA ARG A 124 -4.08 1.76 -14.66
C ARG A 124 -4.06 3.29 -14.75
N THR A 125 -4.83 3.96 -13.91
CA THR A 125 -4.94 5.43 -13.90
C THR A 125 -3.61 6.12 -13.60
N LEU A 126 -2.73 5.49 -12.81
CA LEU A 126 -1.38 6.01 -12.53
C LEU A 126 -0.42 5.95 -13.73
N ARG A 127 -0.75 5.14 -14.75
CA ARG A 127 0.08 4.93 -15.96
C ARG A 127 -0.37 5.79 -17.14
N ASP A 128 -1.58 6.33 -17.08
CA ASP A 128 -2.17 7.23 -18.08
C ASP A 128 -1.74 8.69 -17.85
#